data_AF-A0A101UXR8-F1
#
_entry.id   AF-A0A101UXR8-F1
#
_cell.length_a   1.000
_cell.length_b   1.000
_cell.length_c   1.000
_cell.angle_alpha   90.00
_cell.angle_beta   90.00
_cell.angle_gamma   90.00
#
_symmetry.space_group_name_H-M   'P 1'
#
loop_
_entity.id
_entity.type
_entity.pdbx_description
1 polymer ?
#
loop_
_entity_poly.entity_id
_entity_poly.type
_entity_poly.pdbx_seq_one_letter_code
_entity_poly.pdbx_strand_id
1 'polypeptide(L)'
;MYLDGSSAPPAADRPVDVLALLGDRSTLARQPLFHIEQACSAAELSDYRRLRREAFVHEQGLFTSHDLDDRDTDPRTLVLVAKDQDGTVVGGVRLGPVDDGPDIGWWQGGRLVVARRARGPYGIGAALVRAACARAEAEGVLRFDATVQARNEVLFKRLGWRSVREIEVADAPHMLMRWPIGRIAAQAAAAKSALGPLLAALHGPAALGGAGFVGDDGAPVPGTDVIAACDAIVPSMVERDPGWAGWCSVLVNINDLAAMGASPIGLLDAVGAKDAAHAARVLDGLGRAARAYGVPVLGGHTQLGVPAALSVTALGRTNHPVPGGGGRPGHSVRLTADLGGGWRTGYRGRQWDSSTHRRTDELRALTGAVAAARPAAAKDVSMAGIAGTLGMLAEASGCRAVLDVAAVPRPRAVPMGDWLTCFPGFAMLTADEPGSVPLPAGPATGAVCGELTEGQGVGLCWPDGEITDAVASTVTGMGTA
;
A
#
# COMPACT_ATOMS: atom_id res chain seq x y z
N MET A 1 -1.36 53.15 6.78
CA MET A 1 -1.88 54.50 7.05
C MET A 1 -1.65 55.29 5.78
N TYR A 2 -2.71 55.78 5.13
CA TYR A 2 -2.56 56.61 3.92
C TYR A 2 -2.13 58.03 4.30
N LEU A 3 -1.67 58.82 3.33
CA LEU A 3 -1.13 60.17 3.52
C LEU A 3 -2.16 61.20 4.05
N ASP A 4 -3.42 60.80 4.24
CA ASP A 4 -4.49 61.60 4.83
C ASP A 4 -4.80 61.27 6.31
N GLY A 5 -4.01 60.38 6.94
CA GLY A 5 -4.16 60.03 8.35
C GLY A 5 -5.26 59.00 8.64
N SER A 6 -5.90 58.42 7.62
CA SER A 6 -6.84 57.31 7.83
C SER A 6 -6.10 55.98 8.08
N SER A 7 -6.55 55.22 9.09
CA SER A 7 -6.05 53.87 9.38
C SER A 7 -6.69 52.85 8.44
N ALA A 8 -5.87 52.03 7.78
CA ALA A 8 -6.35 50.94 6.95
C ALA A 8 -7.12 49.90 7.80
N PRO A 9 -8.24 49.35 7.33
CA PRO A 9 -8.94 48.29 8.03
C PRO A 9 -8.03 47.05 8.17
N PRO A 10 -8.17 46.27 9.25
CA PRO A 10 -7.37 45.06 9.42
C PRO A 10 -7.68 44.11 8.27
N ALA A 11 -6.63 43.67 7.57
CA ALA A 11 -6.74 42.66 6.53
C ALA A 11 -7.23 41.36 7.18
N ALA A 12 -8.45 40.95 6.84
CA ALA A 12 -8.91 39.60 7.14
C ALA A 12 -8.06 38.63 6.30
N ASP A 13 -7.37 37.71 6.97
CA ASP A 13 -6.56 36.66 6.36
C ASP A 13 -7.47 35.59 5.74
N ARG A 14 -8.23 35.99 4.71
CA ARG A 14 -8.95 35.07 3.83
C ARG A 14 -8.06 34.79 2.62
N PRO A 15 -7.91 33.53 2.20
CA PRO A 15 -7.17 33.21 0.98
C PRO A 15 -7.76 34.03 -0.18
N VAL A 16 -6.90 34.79 -0.84
CA VAL A 16 -7.29 35.67 -1.94
C VAL A 16 -7.83 34.78 -3.06
N ASP A 17 -9.11 34.94 -3.38
CA ASP A 17 -9.74 34.23 -4.48
C ASP A 17 -9.12 34.71 -5.79
N VAL A 18 -8.20 33.90 -6.33
CA VAL A 18 -7.50 34.15 -7.59
C VAL A 18 -8.49 34.42 -8.73
N LEU A 19 -9.71 33.88 -8.67
CA LEU A 19 -10.75 34.10 -9.67
C LEU A 19 -11.42 35.47 -9.53
N ALA A 20 -11.54 36.00 -8.31
CA ALA A 20 -12.04 37.35 -8.06
C ALA A 20 -11.06 38.43 -8.55
N LEU A 21 -9.76 38.18 -8.43
CA LEU A 21 -8.69 39.04 -8.99
C LEU A 21 -8.71 39.10 -10.53
N LEU A 22 -9.21 38.07 -11.20
CA LEU A 22 -9.25 37.96 -12.65
C LEU A 22 -10.54 38.54 -13.29
N GLY A 23 -11.46 39.07 -12.48
CA GLY A 23 -12.62 39.82 -12.98
C GLY A 23 -13.71 38.99 -13.67
N ASP A 24 -13.69 37.66 -13.56
CA ASP A 24 -14.64 36.79 -14.24
C ASP A 24 -15.93 36.56 -13.44
N ARG A 25 -16.88 37.47 -13.61
CA ARG A 25 -18.22 37.38 -13.01
C ARG A 25 -18.99 36.10 -13.39
N SER A 26 -18.66 35.44 -14.50
CA SER A 26 -19.31 34.20 -14.93
C SER A 26 -18.90 32.99 -14.10
N THR A 27 -17.69 33.02 -13.53
CA THR A 27 -17.14 31.95 -12.68
C THR A 27 -17.57 32.10 -11.22
N LEU A 28 -17.82 33.33 -10.75
CA LEU A 28 -18.48 33.59 -9.46
C LEU A 28 -19.92 33.02 -9.41
N ALA A 29 -20.66 33.06 -10.53
CA ALA A 29 -21.98 32.42 -10.65
C ALA A 29 -21.92 30.88 -10.75
N ARG A 30 -20.73 30.30 -10.95
CA ARG A 30 -20.48 28.84 -11.00
C ARG A 30 -19.92 28.27 -9.70
N GLN A 31 -19.85 29.08 -8.63
CA GLN A 31 -19.38 28.56 -7.35
C GLN A 31 -20.29 27.40 -6.89
N PRO A 32 -19.69 26.26 -6.48
CA PRO A 32 -20.47 25.12 -6.03
C PRO A 32 -21.32 25.54 -4.83
N LEU A 33 -22.58 25.09 -4.80
CA LEU A 33 -23.56 25.45 -3.77
C LEU A 33 -23.13 25.02 -2.35
N PHE A 34 -22.20 24.08 -2.27
CA PHE A 34 -21.50 23.68 -1.06
C PHE A 34 -20.10 23.18 -1.42
N HIS A 35 -19.21 23.16 -0.44
CA HIS A 35 -17.94 22.46 -0.51
C HIS A 35 -17.83 21.47 0.65
N ILE A 36 -17.00 20.44 0.50
CA ILE A 36 -16.73 19.45 1.54
C ILE A 36 -15.28 19.60 1.97
N GLU A 37 -15.07 19.68 3.28
CA GLU A 37 -13.75 19.71 3.89
C GLU A 37 -13.73 18.93 5.20
N GLN A 38 -12.54 18.65 5.70
CA GLN A 38 -12.37 18.06 7.01
C GLN A 38 -12.63 19.13 8.09
N ALA A 39 -13.42 18.80 9.09
CA ALA A 39 -13.62 19.67 10.24
C ALA A 39 -12.30 19.84 11.01
N CYS A 40 -11.90 21.09 11.21
CA CYS A 40 -10.65 21.47 11.86
C CYS A 40 -10.88 22.26 13.15
N SER A 41 -12.13 22.65 13.45
CA SER A 41 -12.47 23.44 14.63
C SER A 41 -13.51 22.76 15.52
N ALA A 42 -13.46 23.08 16.81
CA ALA A 42 -14.48 22.65 17.77
C ALA A 42 -15.89 23.16 17.41
N ALA A 43 -15.98 24.33 16.75
CA ALA A 43 -17.24 24.90 16.28
C ALA A 43 -17.89 24.03 15.19
N GLU A 44 -17.13 23.62 14.17
CA GLU A 44 -17.64 22.75 13.11
C GLU A 44 -18.06 21.37 13.64
N LEU A 45 -17.28 20.81 14.55
CA LEU A 45 -17.63 19.54 15.21
C LEU A 45 -18.91 19.69 16.06
N SER A 46 -19.08 20.82 16.72
CA SER A 46 -20.30 21.14 17.48
C SER A 46 -21.51 21.30 16.56
N ASP A 47 -21.37 22.00 15.43
CA ASP A 47 -22.43 22.12 14.44
C ASP A 47 -22.82 20.78 13.81
N TYR A 48 -21.83 19.95 13.48
CA TYR A 48 -22.06 18.58 13.02
C TYR A 48 -22.83 17.75 14.05
N ARG A 49 -22.42 17.79 15.33
CA ARG A 49 -23.13 17.10 16.43
C ARG A 49 -24.55 17.64 16.63
N ARG A 50 -24.77 18.94 16.46
CA ARG A 50 -26.11 19.55 16.50
C ARG A 50 -27.00 18.99 15.39
N LEU A 51 -26.50 18.94 14.15
CA LEU A 51 -27.24 18.34 13.03
C LEU A 51 -27.57 16.86 13.27
N ARG A 52 -26.64 16.08 13.82
CA ARG A 52 -26.86 14.68 14.19
C ARG A 52 -27.97 14.53 15.24
N ARG A 53 -27.96 15.35 16.29
CA ARG A 53 -29.00 15.36 17.33
C ARG A 53 -30.37 15.72 16.75
N GLU A 54 -30.45 16.76 15.92
CA GLU A 54 -31.68 17.14 15.22
C GLU A 54 -32.23 15.99 14.37
N ALA A 55 -31.37 15.29 13.61
CA ALA A 55 -31.81 14.25 12.69
C ALA A 55 -32.07 12.89 13.37
N PHE A 56 -31.20 12.42 14.25
CA PHE A 56 -31.26 11.05 14.79
C PHE A 56 -32.07 10.95 16.08
N VAL A 57 -31.99 11.97 16.95
CA VAL A 57 -32.76 12.01 18.21
C VAL A 57 -34.15 12.58 17.95
N HIS A 58 -34.22 13.81 17.43
CA HIS A 58 -35.49 14.54 17.37
C HIS A 58 -36.38 14.14 16.18
N GLU A 59 -35.82 13.95 14.99
CA GLU A 59 -36.62 13.65 13.79
C GLU A 59 -36.88 12.15 13.60
N GLN A 60 -35.91 11.29 13.90
CA GLN A 60 -36.02 9.84 13.65
C GLN A 60 -36.30 9.01 14.90
N GLY A 61 -36.07 9.54 16.10
CA GLY A 61 -36.28 8.81 17.35
C GLY A 61 -35.39 7.58 17.52
N LEU A 62 -34.22 7.52 16.85
CA LEU A 62 -33.28 6.39 16.96
C LEU A 62 -32.58 6.35 18.32
N PHE A 63 -32.48 7.48 19.01
CA PHE A 63 -31.82 7.61 20.30
C PHE A 63 -32.67 8.49 21.22
N THR A 64 -32.60 8.24 22.53
CA THR A 64 -33.43 8.95 23.52
C THR A 64 -32.88 10.34 23.88
N SER A 65 -31.56 10.49 24.03
CA SER A 65 -30.93 11.71 24.55
C SER A 65 -29.84 12.29 23.64
N HIS A 66 -28.87 11.46 23.23
CA HIS A 66 -27.79 11.78 22.30
C HIS A 66 -27.41 10.58 21.44
N ASP A 67 -26.68 10.81 20.35
CA ASP A 67 -26.18 9.77 19.45
C ASP A 67 -24.64 9.59 19.52
N LEU A 68 -23.99 10.22 20.52
CA LEU A 68 -22.56 10.12 20.77
C LEU A 68 -22.15 8.69 21.17
N ASP A 69 -20.98 8.26 20.70
CA ASP A 69 -20.32 7.01 21.10
C ASP A 69 -18.79 7.19 21.18
N ASP A 70 -18.08 6.12 21.57
CA ASP A 70 -16.63 6.14 21.80
C ASP A 70 -15.84 6.60 20.57
N ARG A 71 -16.33 6.31 19.35
CA ARG A 71 -15.70 6.73 18.10
C ARG A 71 -15.72 8.26 17.93
N ASP A 72 -16.61 9.00 18.59
CA ASP A 72 -16.60 10.47 18.56
C ASP A 72 -15.47 11.11 19.38
N THR A 73 -14.80 10.31 20.21
CA THR A 73 -13.66 10.73 21.05
C THR A 73 -12.32 10.17 20.58
N ASP A 74 -12.32 9.22 19.65
CA ASP A 74 -11.10 8.66 19.07
C ASP A 74 -10.38 9.73 18.22
N PRO A 75 -9.10 10.07 18.52
CA PRO A 75 -8.35 11.05 17.76
C PRO A 75 -8.09 10.65 16.29
N ARG A 76 -8.29 9.37 15.95
CA ARG A 76 -8.18 8.85 14.57
C ARG A 76 -9.45 9.06 13.76
N THR A 77 -10.58 9.39 14.41
CA THR A 77 -11.83 9.67 13.72
C THR A 77 -11.74 11.00 12.98
N LEU A 78 -12.01 10.94 11.69
CA LEU A 78 -12.12 12.10 10.82
C LEU A 78 -13.60 12.47 10.66
N VAL A 79 -13.88 13.77 10.61
CA VAL A 79 -15.21 14.29 10.29
C VAL A 79 -15.10 15.15 9.05
N LEU A 80 -15.86 14.81 8.02
CA LEU A 80 -16.03 15.63 6.83
C LEU A 80 -17.34 16.41 6.96
N VAL A 81 -17.29 17.73 6.75
CA VAL A 81 -18.45 18.62 6.80
C VAL A 81 -18.71 19.22 5.43
N ALA A 82 -19.98 19.33 5.07
CA ALA A 82 -20.43 20.11 3.92
C ALA A 82 -20.82 21.50 4.40
N LYS A 83 -20.25 22.54 3.79
CA LYS A 83 -20.54 23.94 4.10
C LYS A 83 -21.21 24.64 2.94
N ASP A 84 -22.27 25.40 3.20
CA ASP A 84 -22.91 26.26 2.21
C ASP A 84 -22.05 27.50 1.89
N GLN A 85 -22.52 28.36 0.98
CA GLN A 85 -21.81 29.56 0.53
C GLN A 85 -21.52 30.56 1.66
N ASP A 86 -22.32 30.52 2.74
CA ASP A 86 -22.14 31.37 3.91
C ASP A 86 -21.15 30.75 4.93
N GLY A 87 -20.60 29.57 4.63
CA GLY A 87 -19.73 28.81 5.52
C GLY A 87 -20.47 28.02 6.60
N THR A 88 -21.81 27.96 6.54
CA THR A 88 -22.61 27.22 7.52
C THR A 88 -22.53 25.72 7.24
N VAL A 89 -22.28 24.92 8.28
CA VAL A 89 -22.32 23.46 8.16
C VAL A 89 -23.75 23.01 7.88
N VAL A 90 -23.95 22.37 6.73
CA VAL A 90 -25.24 21.86 6.23
C VAL A 90 -25.29 20.34 6.14
N GLY A 91 -24.20 19.66 6.42
CA GLY A 91 -24.14 18.20 6.54
C GLY A 91 -22.78 17.73 7.01
N GLY A 92 -22.68 16.44 7.32
CA GLY A 92 -21.40 15.83 7.63
C GLY A 92 -21.46 14.32 7.72
N VAL A 93 -20.29 13.70 7.74
CA VAL A 93 -20.08 12.27 7.89
C VAL A 93 -18.80 12.05 8.66
N ARG A 94 -18.78 11.05 9.54
CA ARG A 94 -17.55 10.63 10.21
C ARG A 94 -17.04 9.33 9.60
N LEU A 95 -15.74 9.15 9.66
CA LEU A 95 -15.06 7.91 9.28
C LEU A 95 -13.81 7.71 10.13
N GLY A 96 -13.48 6.46 10.43
CA GLY A 96 -12.28 6.13 11.21
C GLY A 96 -12.19 4.63 11.49
N PRO A 97 -11.15 4.19 12.21
CA PRO A 97 -10.96 2.80 12.60
C PRO A 97 -12.15 2.22 13.37
N VAL A 98 -12.44 0.93 13.16
CA VAL A 98 -13.56 0.28 13.84
C VAL A 98 -13.27 -0.16 15.26
N ASP A 99 -12.00 -0.39 15.59
CA ASP A 99 -11.55 -0.94 16.87
C ASP A 99 -10.68 0.06 17.65
N ASP A 100 -10.52 -0.18 18.95
CA ASP A 100 -9.61 0.58 19.82
C ASP A 100 -8.15 0.10 19.70
N GLY A 101 -7.91 -0.93 18.88
CA GLY A 101 -6.61 -1.50 18.62
C GLY A 101 -5.77 -0.66 17.65
N PRO A 102 -4.60 -1.16 17.24
CA PRO A 102 -3.82 -0.55 16.18
C PRO A 102 -4.65 -0.38 14.91
N ASP A 103 -4.48 0.74 14.19
CA ASP A 103 -5.15 0.91 12.90
C ASP A 103 -4.58 -0.09 11.87
N ILE A 104 -5.36 -1.13 11.60
CA ILE A 104 -5.07 -2.18 10.61
C ILE A 104 -5.70 -1.88 9.24
N GLY A 105 -6.22 -0.67 9.02
CA GLY A 105 -6.87 -0.29 7.77
C GLY A 105 -8.30 -0.83 7.64
N TRP A 106 -8.95 -1.20 8.74
CA TRP A 106 -10.39 -1.48 8.77
C TRP A 106 -11.13 -0.29 9.37
N TRP A 107 -11.81 0.45 8.51
CA TRP A 107 -12.54 1.66 8.88
C TRP A 107 -14.04 1.52 8.65
N GLN A 108 -14.81 2.34 9.36
CA GLN A 108 -16.25 2.46 9.17
C GLN A 108 -16.66 3.91 8.92
N GLY A 109 -17.52 4.12 7.92
CA GLY A 109 -18.25 5.36 7.71
C GLY A 109 -19.56 5.35 8.50
N GLY A 110 -19.85 6.46 9.18
CA GLY A 110 -21.03 6.54 10.05
C GLY A 110 -21.56 7.95 10.24
N ARG A 111 -22.73 8.03 10.91
CA ARG A 111 -23.36 9.30 11.31
C ARG A 111 -23.48 10.33 10.17
N LEU A 112 -23.79 9.84 8.96
CA LEU A 112 -24.07 10.68 7.80
C LEU A 112 -25.35 11.48 8.06
N VAL A 113 -25.24 12.81 8.06
CA VAL A 113 -26.38 13.70 8.28
C VAL A 113 -26.36 14.86 7.28
N VAL A 114 -27.56 15.27 6.85
CA VAL A 114 -27.76 16.47 6.05
C VAL A 114 -28.90 17.26 6.69
N ALA A 115 -28.69 18.56 6.86
CA ALA A 115 -29.67 19.49 7.39
C ALA A 115 -30.97 19.42 6.58
N ARG A 116 -32.13 19.41 7.25
CA ARG A 116 -33.44 19.22 6.60
C ARG A 116 -33.68 20.19 5.44
N ARG A 117 -33.27 21.46 5.60
CA ARG A 117 -33.34 22.52 4.57
C ARG A 117 -32.51 22.27 3.31
N ALA A 118 -31.54 21.37 3.39
CA ALA A 118 -30.55 21.10 2.33
C ALA A 118 -30.67 19.69 1.72
N ARG A 119 -31.66 18.89 2.15
CA ARG A 119 -31.92 17.54 1.63
C ARG A 119 -32.61 17.59 0.27
N GLY A 120 -32.14 16.80 -0.70
CA GLY A 120 -32.81 16.62 -1.99
C GLY A 120 -32.11 17.31 -3.17
N PRO A 121 -32.22 18.64 -3.33
CA PRO A 121 -31.94 19.30 -4.61
C PRO A 121 -30.46 19.32 -5.01
N TYR A 122 -29.54 19.10 -4.07
CA TYR A 122 -28.10 19.31 -4.30
C TYR A 122 -27.23 18.05 -4.09
N GLY A 123 -27.84 16.91 -3.72
CA GLY A 123 -27.11 15.65 -3.58
C GLY A 123 -26.02 15.63 -2.49
N ILE A 124 -26.09 16.51 -1.49
CA ILE A 124 -25.06 16.66 -0.42
C ILE A 124 -24.73 15.32 0.24
N GLY A 125 -25.74 14.50 0.58
CA GLY A 125 -25.51 13.19 1.19
C GLY A 125 -24.68 12.25 0.31
N ALA A 126 -24.97 12.21 -0.99
CA ALA A 126 -24.19 11.43 -1.95
C ALA A 126 -22.76 11.98 -2.09
N ALA A 127 -22.59 13.30 -2.10
CA ALA A 127 -21.29 13.94 -2.16
C ALA A 127 -20.44 13.64 -0.92
N LEU A 128 -21.03 13.68 0.29
CA LEU A 128 -20.37 13.31 1.54
C LEU A 128 -19.94 11.84 1.54
N VAL A 129 -20.79 10.92 1.05
CA VAL A 129 -20.41 9.50 0.92
C VAL A 129 -19.22 9.33 -0.04
N ARG A 130 -19.24 9.98 -1.21
CA ARG A 130 -18.10 9.92 -2.15
C ARG A 130 -16.83 10.52 -1.55
N ALA A 131 -16.94 11.63 -0.83
CA ALA A 131 -15.82 12.27 -0.14
C ALA A 131 -15.26 11.36 0.97
N ALA A 132 -16.11 10.66 1.71
CA ALA A 132 -15.69 9.68 2.71
C ALA A 132 -14.96 8.49 2.07
N CYS A 133 -15.47 7.93 0.96
CA CYS A 133 -14.77 6.86 0.23
C CYS A 133 -13.39 7.32 -0.26
N ALA A 134 -13.31 8.49 -0.90
CA ALA A 134 -12.05 9.04 -1.40
C ALA A 134 -11.06 9.33 -0.26
N ARG A 135 -11.55 9.83 0.89
CA ARG A 135 -10.71 10.03 2.08
C ARG A 135 -10.21 8.70 2.64
N ALA A 136 -11.08 7.69 2.78
CA ALA A 136 -10.67 6.37 3.27
C ALA A 136 -9.57 5.76 2.39
N GLU A 137 -9.71 5.82 1.07
CA GLU A 137 -8.65 5.36 0.15
C GLU A 137 -7.34 6.14 0.31
N ALA A 138 -7.42 7.46 0.48
CA ALA A 138 -6.25 8.32 0.67
C ALA A 138 -5.51 8.07 2.01
N GLU A 139 -6.23 7.68 3.06
CA GLU A 139 -5.64 7.29 4.36
C GLU A 139 -5.11 5.85 4.34
N GLY A 140 -5.25 5.16 3.21
CA GLY A 140 -4.73 3.82 3.01
C GLY A 140 -5.54 2.72 3.70
N VAL A 141 -6.85 2.94 3.84
CA VAL A 141 -7.80 1.92 4.27
C VAL A 141 -7.81 0.75 3.30
N LEU A 142 -8.07 -0.45 3.82
CA LEU A 142 -8.14 -1.72 3.09
C LEU A 142 -9.53 -2.34 3.15
N ARG A 143 -10.28 -2.08 4.22
CA ARG A 143 -11.69 -2.46 4.38
C ARG A 143 -12.48 -1.27 4.88
N PHE A 144 -13.49 -0.84 4.11
CA PHE A 144 -14.33 0.30 4.47
C PHE A 144 -15.80 -0.09 4.48
N ASP A 145 -16.37 -0.13 5.69
CA ASP A 145 -17.73 -0.59 5.93
C ASP A 145 -18.65 0.57 6.33
N ALA A 146 -19.96 0.38 6.21
CA ALA A 146 -20.97 1.30 6.71
C ALA A 146 -22.22 0.55 7.15
N THR A 147 -22.82 0.97 8.26
CA THR A 147 -24.14 0.50 8.69
C THR A 147 -25.20 1.44 8.16
N VAL A 148 -25.91 1.03 7.11
CA VAL A 148 -26.82 1.89 6.34
C VAL A 148 -28.26 1.50 6.64
N GLN A 149 -29.12 2.45 7.04
CA GLN A 149 -30.55 2.17 7.20
C GLN A 149 -31.13 1.54 5.94
N ALA A 150 -31.98 0.52 6.06
CA ALA A 150 -32.49 -0.27 4.92
C ALA A 150 -33.05 0.61 3.78
N ARG A 151 -33.76 1.70 4.10
CA ARG A 151 -34.29 2.68 3.12
C ARG A 151 -33.25 3.37 2.24
N ASN A 152 -31.98 3.44 2.70
CA ASN A 152 -30.89 4.12 2.01
C ASN A 152 -29.99 3.15 1.21
N GLU A 153 -30.24 1.84 1.27
CA GLU A 153 -29.43 0.82 0.58
C GLU A 153 -29.35 1.09 -0.94
N VAL A 154 -30.47 1.44 -1.57
CA VAL A 154 -30.53 1.73 -3.01
C VAL A 154 -29.66 2.94 -3.40
N LEU A 155 -29.53 3.93 -2.53
CA LEU A 155 -28.60 5.05 -2.76
C LEU A 155 -27.16 4.55 -2.74
N PHE A 156 -26.78 3.80 -1.71
CA PHE A 156 -25.41 3.29 -1.55
C PHE A 156 -25.02 2.32 -2.67
N LYS A 157 -25.92 1.43 -3.10
CA LYS A 157 -25.72 0.58 -4.29
C LYS A 157 -25.41 1.40 -5.55
N ARG A 158 -26.17 2.48 -5.80
CA ARG A 158 -25.91 3.40 -6.93
C ARG A 158 -24.59 4.16 -6.81
N LEU A 159 -24.07 4.32 -5.59
CA LEU A 159 -22.77 4.94 -5.35
C LEU A 159 -21.60 3.95 -5.51
N GLY A 160 -21.87 2.65 -5.62
CA GLY A 160 -20.86 1.59 -5.81
C GLY A 160 -20.63 0.69 -4.59
N TRP A 161 -21.39 0.88 -3.50
CA TRP A 161 -21.31 0.02 -2.32
C TRP A 161 -22.00 -1.32 -2.55
N ARG A 162 -21.49 -2.37 -1.91
CA ARG A 162 -22.03 -3.73 -1.96
C ARG A 162 -22.71 -4.07 -0.64
N SER A 163 -23.88 -4.70 -0.69
CA SER A 163 -24.55 -5.22 0.51
C SER A 163 -23.83 -6.48 0.99
N VAL A 164 -23.60 -6.57 2.30
CA VAL A 164 -22.93 -7.71 2.95
C VAL A 164 -23.96 -8.56 3.69
N ARG A 165 -24.67 -7.96 4.66
CA ARG A 165 -25.70 -8.66 5.46
C ARG A 165 -26.64 -7.68 6.16
N GLU A 166 -27.86 -8.13 6.41
CA GLU A 166 -28.82 -7.40 7.26
C GLU A 166 -28.33 -7.39 8.71
N ILE A 167 -28.51 -6.25 9.38
CA ILE A 167 -28.17 -6.03 10.78
C ILE A 167 -29.21 -5.13 11.43
N GLU A 168 -29.27 -5.16 12.76
CA GLU A 168 -30.09 -4.23 13.54
C GLU A 168 -29.18 -3.23 14.26
N VAL A 169 -29.51 -1.95 14.17
CA VAL A 169 -28.79 -0.87 14.87
C VAL A 169 -29.82 0.04 15.50
N ALA A 170 -29.75 0.20 16.82
CA ALA A 170 -30.71 0.99 17.61
C ALA A 170 -32.17 0.60 17.31
N ASP A 171 -32.48 -0.70 17.41
CA ASP A 171 -33.80 -1.30 17.16
C ASP A 171 -34.40 -0.99 15.77
N ALA A 172 -33.55 -0.65 14.80
CA ALA A 172 -33.96 -0.31 13.44
C ALA A 172 -33.22 -1.16 12.40
N PRO A 173 -33.90 -1.54 11.29
CA PRO A 173 -33.31 -2.38 10.24
C PRO A 173 -32.25 -1.62 9.44
N HIS A 174 -31.07 -2.21 9.36
CA HIS A 174 -29.91 -1.71 8.64
C HIS A 174 -29.30 -2.81 7.75
N MET A 175 -28.47 -2.38 6.82
CA MET A 175 -27.64 -3.20 5.96
C MET A 175 -26.18 -2.87 6.27
N LEU A 176 -25.38 -3.88 6.61
CA LEU A 176 -23.93 -3.75 6.55
C LEU A 176 -23.54 -3.68 5.07
N MET A 177 -22.93 -2.57 4.66
CA MET A 177 -22.47 -2.36 3.30
C MET A 177 -20.98 -2.14 3.27
N ARG A 178 -20.33 -2.52 2.16
CA ARG A 178 -18.89 -2.39 1.95
C ARG A 178 -18.56 -1.59 0.70
N TRP A 179 -17.60 -0.69 0.84
CA TRP A 179 -16.97 -0.01 -0.28
C TRP A 179 -15.85 -0.90 -0.86
N PRO A 180 -15.83 -1.19 -2.17
CA PRO A 180 -14.76 -1.97 -2.77
C PRO A 180 -13.47 -1.16 -2.81
N ILE A 181 -12.43 -1.63 -2.11
CA ILE A 181 -11.09 -1.06 -2.15
C ILE A 181 -10.19 -1.99 -2.95
N GLY A 182 -9.70 -1.50 -4.11
CA GLY A 182 -8.94 -2.30 -5.07
C GLY A 182 -7.43 -2.09 -5.06
N ARG A 183 -6.85 -1.37 -4.08
CA ARG A 183 -5.45 -0.89 -4.16
C ARG A 183 -4.41 -2.01 -4.35
N ILE A 184 -4.57 -3.13 -3.64
CA ILE A 184 -3.62 -4.26 -3.71
C ILE A 184 -3.72 -4.94 -5.08
N ALA A 185 -4.94 -5.31 -5.50
CA ALA A 185 -5.18 -5.90 -6.82
C ALA A 185 -4.66 -5.00 -7.95
N ALA A 186 -4.93 -3.69 -7.88
CA ALA A 186 -4.47 -2.74 -8.90
C ALA A 186 -2.94 -2.66 -8.98
N GLN A 187 -2.26 -2.66 -7.83
CA GLN A 187 -0.80 -2.63 -7.81
C GLN A 187 -0.19 -3.94 -8.32
N ALA A 188 -0.69 -5.09 -7.84
CA ALA A 188 -0.23 -6.39 -8.30
C ALA A 188 -0.42 -6.53 -9.83
N ALA A 189 -1.57 -6.11 -10.33
CA ALA A 189 -1.87 -6.14 -11.76
C ALA A 189 -0.93 -5.26 -12.58
N ALA A 190 -0.73 -4.01 -12.14
CA ALA A 190 0.17 -3.08 -12.82
C ALA A 190 1.64 -3.56 -12.83
N ALA A 191 2.07 -4.27 -11.78
CA ALA A 191 3.44 -4.74 -11.65
C ALA A 191 3.71 -6.07 -12.37
N LYS A 192 2.77 -7.01 -12.38
CA LYS A 192 3.07 -8.42 -12.67
C LYS A 192 2.13 -9.13 -13.65
N SER A 193 0.89 -8.69 -13.86
CA SER A 193 -0.07 -9.48 -14.67
C SER A 193 0.24 -9.56 -16.16
N ALA A 194 1.12 -8.70 -16.68
CA ALA A 194 1.59 -8.79 -18.05
C ALA A 194 2.64 -9.91 -18.26
N LEU A 195 3.26 -10.42 -17.18
CA LEU A 195 4.43 -11.30 -17.27
C LEU A 195 4.11 -12.64 -17.93
N GLY A 196 3.11 -13.38 -17.45
CA GLY A 196 2.75 -14.70 -17.99
C GLY A 196 2.56 -14.68 -19.52
N PRO A 197 1.69 -13.81 -20.07
CA PRO A 197 1.51 -13.70 -21.51
C PRO A 197 2.78 -13.29 -22.28
N LEU A 198 3.58 -12.37 -21.75
CA LEU A 198 4.80 -11.89 -22.43
C LEU A 198 5.91 -12.94 -22.44
N LEU A 199 6.04 -13.71 -21.36
CA LEU A 199 7.10 -14.69 -21.18
C LEU A 199 6.75 -16.06 -21.77
N ALA A 200 5.50 -16.30 -22.17
CA ALA A 200 5.05 -17.56 -22.76
C ALA A 200 5.84 -17.98 -24.02
N ALA A 201 6.45 -17.03 -24.74
CA ALA A 201 7.31 -17.31 -25.89
C ALA A 201 8.68 -17.91 -25.51
N LEU A 202 9.10 -17.75 -24.25
CA LEU A 202 10.37 -18.29 -23.74
C LEU A 202 10.11 -19.71 -23.19
N HIS A 203 10.36 -20.72 -24.02
CA HIS A 203 10.11 -22.12 -23.67
C HIS A 203 11.36 -22.99 -23.76
N GLY A 204 11.44 -24.01 -22.92
CA GLY A 204 12.53 -24.99 -22.90
C GLY A 204 12.81 -25.49 -21.49
N PRO A 205 13.58 -26.58 -21.33
CA PRO A 205 13.80 -27.21 -20.03
C PRO A 205 14.44 -26.31 -18.96
N ALA A 206 15.22 -25.30 -19.39
CA ALA A 206 15.88 -24.32 -18.53
C ALA A 206 15.29 -22.91 -18.66
N ALA A 207 14.20 -22.75 -19.42
CA ALA A 207 13.57 -21.44 -19.58
C ALA A 207 13.00 -20.97 -18.25
N LEU A 208 13.13 -19.66 -17.99
CA LEU A 208 12.58 -18.99 -16.80
C LEU A 208 13.05 -19.58 -15.46
N GLY A 209 14.21 -20.26 -15.41
CA GLY A 209 14.76 -20.88 -14.19
C GLY A 209 14.70 -22.41 -14.20
N GLY A 210 13.89 -23.00 -15.08
CA GLY A 210 13.69 -24.45 -15.13
C GLY A 210 12.73 -24.97 -14.05
N ALA A 211 12.50 -26.29 -14.06
CA ALA A 211 11.51 -26.93 -13.20
C ALA A 211 11.78 -26.66 -11.70
N GLY A 212 10.75 -26.20 -10.98
CA GLY A 212 10.79 -25.81 -9.58
C GLY A 212 11.17 -24.36 -9.32
N PHE A 213 11.59 -23.62 -10.35
CA PHE A 213 12.08 -22.24 -10.26
C PHE A 213 11.50 -21.32 -11.36
N VAL A 214 10.42 -21.74 -12.02
CA VAL A 214 9.81 -20.95 -13.10
C VAL A 214 9.31 -19.61 -12.56
N GLY A 215 9.89 -18.52 -13.07
CA GLY A 215 9.48 -17.16 -12.71
C GLY A 215 9.84 -16.75 -11.28
N ASP A 216 10.83 -17.42 -10.70
CA ASP A 216 11.32 -17.15 -9.35
C ASP A 216 12.21 -15.89 -9.27
N ASP A 217 12.65 -15.52 -8.07
CA ASP A 217 13.44 -14.30 -7.85
C ASP A 217 14.85 -14.39 -8.48
N GLY A 218 15.34 -15.62 -8.68
CA GLY A 218 16.53 -15.87 -9.48
C GLY A 218 16.46 -17.22 -10.18
N ALA A 219 17.37 -17.43 -11.13
CA ALA A 219 17.46 -18.66 -11.91
C ALA A 219 18.71 -19.46 -11.53
N PRO A 220 18.59 -20.73 -11.14
CA PRO A 220 19.72 -21.64 -11.08
C PRO A 220 20.36 -21.80 -12.47
N VAL A 221 21.67 -21.56 -12.55
CA VAL A 221 22.42 -21.71 -13.81
C VAL A 221 22.76 -23.20 -14.02
N PRO A 222 22.29 -23.82 -15.12
CA PRO A 222 22.44 -25.26 -15.34
C PRO A 222 23.88 -25.77 -15.21
N GLY A 223 24.07 -26.84 -14.43
CA GLY A 223 25.37 -27.50 -14.26
C GLY A 223 26.34 -26.77 -13.32
N THR A 224 25.87 -25.76 -12.58
CA THR A 224 26.69 -24.97 -11.65
C THR A 224 25.99 -24.77 -10.30
N ASP A 225 26.69 -24.18 -9.34
CA ASP A 225 26.14 -23.71 -8.07
C ASP A 225 25.75 -22.21 -8.11
N VAL A 226 25.66 -21.62 -9.31
CA VAL A 226 25.42 -20.19 -9.51
C VAL A 226 23.93 -19.91 -9.66
N ILE A 227 23.47 -18.85 -8.99
CA ILE A 227 22.15 -18.25 -9.18
C ILE A 227 22.34 -16.93 -9.92
N ALA A 228 21.54 -16.68 -10.94
CA ALA A 228 21.50 -15.41 -11.67
C ALA A 228 20.18 -14.69 -11.37
N ALA A 229 20.28 -13.44 -10.93
CA ALA A 229 19.15 -12.51 -10.80
C ALA A 229 19.40 -11.30 -11.71
N CYS A 230 18.35 -10.67 -12.21
CA CYS A 230 18.47 -9.51 -13.08
C CYS A 230 17.26 -8.61 -12.94
N ASP A 231 17.53 -7.33 -12.74
CA ASP A 231 16.47 -6.36 -12.47
C ASP A 231 16.69 -5.07 -13.23
N ALA A 232 15.59 -4.53 -13.78
CA ALA A 232 15.55 -3.26 -14.47
C ALA A 232 14.90 -2.20 -13.58
N ILE A 233 15.57 -1.06 -13.44
CA ILE A 233 15.07 0.03 -12.60
C ILE A 233 14.18 0.96 -13.42
N VAL A 234 13.02 1.31 -12.85
CA VAL A 234 12.03 2.16 -13.51
C VAL A 234 12.68 3.48 -14.00
N PRO A 235 12.59 3.80 -15.31
CA PRO A 235 13.32 4.93 -15.90
C PRO A 235 13.07 6.26 -15.18
N SER A 236 11.84 6.52 -14.76
CA SER A 236 11.48 7.75 -14.06
C SER A 236 12.21 7.93 -12.71
N MET A 237 12.61 6.84 -12.05
CA MET A 237 13.45 6.90 -10.85
C MET A 237 14.91 7.17 -11.20
N VAL A 238 15.43 6.55 -12.28
CA VAL A 238 16.79 6.82 -12.79
C VAL A 238 16.96 8.29 -13.19
N GLU A 239 15.91 8.91 -13.73
CA GLU A 239 15.90 10.34 -14.06
C GLU A 239 15.82 11.25 -12.84
N ARG A 240 14.85 10.98 -11.93
CA ARG A 240 14.50 11.89 -10.82
C ARG A 240 15.44 11.77 -9.62
N ASP A 241 15.89 10.56 -9.29
CA ASP A 241 16.78 10.28 -8.17
C ASP A 241 17.84 9.24 -8.59
N PRO A 242 18.80 9.61 -9.47
CA PRO A 242 19.78 8.68 -10.04
C PRO A 242 20.63 7.96 -8.99
N GLY A 243 21.03 8.65 -7.93
CA GLY A 243 21.82 8.06 -6.85
C GLY A 243 21.03 7.03 -6.05
N TRP A 244 19.72 7.25 -5.88
CA TRP A 244 18.85 6.23 -5.29
C TRP A 244 18.56 5.08 -6.24
N ALA A 245 18.37 5.36 -7.52
CA ALA A 245 18.21 4.32 -8.54
C ALA A 245 19.40 3.36 -8.56
N GLY A 246 20.63 3.90 -8.51
CA GLY A 246 21.85 3.09 -8.38
C GLY A 246 21.92 2.30 -7.07
N TRP A 247 21.46 2.87 -5.95
CA TRP A 247 21.37 2.11 -4.69
C TRP A 247 20.37 0.96 -4.80
N CYS A 248 19.18 1.24 -5.31
CA CYS A 248 18.11 0.26 -5.47
C CYS A 248 18.50 -0.86 -6.43
N SER A 249 19.27 -0.58 -7.50
CA SER A 249 19.68 -1.63 -8.45
C SER A 249 20.54 -2.71 -7.83
N VAL A 250 21.32 -2.38 -6.78
CA VAL A 250 22.02 -3.37 -5.96
C VAL A 250 21.05 -4.02 -4.98
N LEU A 251 20.28 -3.22 -4.23
CA LEU A 251 19.37 -3.71 -3.19
C LEU A 251 18.42 -4.80 -3.68
N VAL A 252 17.72 -4.57 -4.80
CA VAL A 252 16.70 -5.51 -5.32
C VAL A 252 17.35 -6.83 -5.75
N ASN A 253 18.44 -6.77 -6.51
CA ASN A 253 19.17 -7.95 -6.95
C ASN A 253 19.78 -8.76 -5.78
N ILE A 254 20.21 -8.08 -4.72
CA ILE A 254 20.75 -8.75 -3.54
C ILE A 254 19.61 -9.42 -2.74
N ASN A 255 18.42 -8.81 -2.69
CA ASN A 255 17.24 -9.42 -2.10
C ASN A 255 16.82 -10.67 -2.90
N ASP A 256 16.84 -10.61 -4.23
CA ASP A 256 16.55 -11.77 -5.08
C ASP A 256 17.47 -12.95 -4.78
N LEU A 257 18.79 -12.70 -4.74
CA LEU A 257 19.76 -13.73 -4.35
C LEU A 257 19.51 -14.25 -2.94
N ALA A 258 19.15 -13.38 -2.00
CA ALA A 258 18.82 -13.77 -0.63
C ALA A 258 17.58 -14.66 -0.59
N ALA A 259 16.51 -14.37 -1.34
CA ALA A 259 15.31 -15.19 -1.44
C ALA A 259 15.62 -16.60 -1.97
N MET A 260 16.58 -16.71 -2.90
CA MET A 260 17.08 -18.00 -3.40
C MET A 260 18.03 -18.73 -2.44
N GLY A 261 18.33 -18.14 -1.27
CA GLY A 261 19.32 -18.68 -0.33
C GLY A 261 20.77 -18.62 -0.85
N ALA A 262 21.06 -17.69 -1.76
CA ALA A 262 22.35 -17.53 -2.41
C ALA A 262 23.20 -16.42 -1.79
N SER A 263 24.49 -16.68 -1.63
CA SER A 263 25.46 -15.66 -1.23
C SER A 263 25.93 -14.88 -2.46
N PRO A 264 25.86 -13.53 -2.49
CA PRO A 264 26.30 -12.74 -3.62
C PRO A 264 27.79 -12.92 -3.94
N ILE A 265 28.13 -13.11 -5.22
CA ILE A 265 29.51 -13.21 -5.71
C ILE A 265 29.94 -11.97 -6.51
N GLY A 266 29.01 -11.29 -7.18
CA GLY A 266 29.31 -10.06 -7.91
C GLY A 266 28.16 -9.54 -8.76
N LEU A 267 28.32 -8.32 -9.27
CA LEU A 267 27.32 -7.57 -10.01
C LEU A 267 27.82 -7.17 -11.40
N LEU A 268 26.93 -7.11 -12.38
CA LEU A 268 27.16 -6.51 -13.69
C LEU A 268 26.12 -5.41 -13.91
N ASP A 269 26.53 -4.22 -14.38
CA ASP A 269 25.60 -3.11 -14.63
C ASP A 269 25.48 -2.76 -16.12
N ALA A 270 24.31 -2.25 -16.53
CA ALA A 270 24.07 -1.64 -17.82
C ALA A 270 23.38 -0.29 -17.62
N VAL A 271 24.07 0.79 -17.97
CA VAL A 271 23.67 2.18 -17.73
C VAL A 271 23.47 2.92 -19.04
N GLY A 272 22.25 3.43 -19.26
CA GLY A 272 21.93 4.44 -20.26
C GLY A 272 21.76 5.80 -19.58
N ALA A 273 22.45 6.82 -20.07
CA ALA A 273 22.37 8.17 -19.50
C ALA A 273 22.44 9.25 -20.58
N LYS A 274 21.85 10.41 -20.26
CA LYS A 274 21.86 11.57 -21.17
C LYS A 274 23.26 12.18 -21.33
N ASP A 275 24.07 12.13 -20.27
CA ASP A 275 25.43 12.68 -20.21
C ASP A 275 26.25 11.97 -19.10
N ALA A 276 27.56 12.21 -19.08
CA ALA A 276 28.46 11.60 -18.12
C ALA A 276 28.16 12.00 -16.66
N ALA A 277 27.61 13.19 -16.42
CA ALA A 277 27.29 13.66 -15.07
C ALA A 277 26.07 12.94 -14.49
N HIS A 278 25.09 12.60 -15.33
CA HIS A 278 23.97 11.75 -14.95
C HIS A 278 24.41 10.31 -14.70
N ALA A 279 25.22 9.72 -15.58
CA ALA A 279 25.79 8.39 -15.38
C ALA A 279 26.60 8.30 -14.07
N ALA A 280 27.45 9.29 -13.80
CA ALA A 280 28.26 9.35 -12.58
C ALA A 280 27.41 9.32 -11.30
N ARG A 281 26.25 10.00 -11.28
CA ARG A 281 25.34 9.97 -10.13
C ARG A 281 24.69 8.59 -9.92
N VAL A 282 24.36 7.90 -11.01
CA VAL A 282 23.84 6.51 -10.94
C VAL A 282 24.91 5.57 -10.39
N LEU A 283 26.10 5.61 -10.98
CA LEU A 283 27.22 4.75 -10.61
C LEU A 283 27.73 5.02 -9.19
N ASP A 284 27.69 6.27 -8.73
CA ASP A 284 28.01 6.62 -7.34
C ASP A 284 27.01 6.00 -6.34
N GLY A 285 25.72 6.01 -6.67
CA GLY A 285 24.69 5.28 -5.91
C GLY A 285 24.94 3.78 -5.83
N LEU A 286 25.20 3.17 -6.99
CA LEU A 286 25.49 1.75 -7.13
C LEU A 286 26.76 1.37 -6.35
N GLY A 287 27.83 2.15 -6.50
CA GLY A 287 29.11 1.93 -5.81
C GLY A 287 29.01 2.09 -4.29
N ARG A 288 28.12 2.95 -3.77
CA ARG A 288 27.83 3.01 -2.34
C ARG A 288 27.11 1.76 -1.85
N ALA A 289 26.08 1.31 -2.56
CA ALA A 289 25.32 0.12 -2.16
C ALA A 289 26.19 -1.15 -2.25
N ALA A 290 26.94 -1.32 -3.34
CA ALA A 290 27.88 -2.43 -3.52
C ALA A 290 28.89 -2.52 -2.35
N ARG A 291 29.44 -1.39 -1.91
CA ARG A 291 30.31 -1.33 -0.72
C ARG A 291 29.57 -1.67 0.57
N ALA A 292 28.34 -1.17 0.76
CA ALA A 292 27.54 -1.43 1.96
C ALA A 292 27.22 -2.92 2.12
N TYR A 293 26.83 -3.60 1.04
CA TYR A 293 26.59 -5.05 1.00
C TYR A 293 27.87 -5.88 0.92
N GLY A 294 29.01 -5.25 0.60
CA GLY A 294 30.30 -5.92 0.46
C GLY A 294 30.38 -6.85 -0.75
N VAL A 295 29.78 -6.44 -1.86
CA VAL A 295 29.70 -7.20 -3.11
C VAL A 295 30.42 -6.43 -4.22
N PRO A 296 31.35 -7.07 -4.96
CA PRO A 296 32.09 -6.38 -6.02
C PRO A 296 31.21 -6.15 -7.27
N VAL A 297 31.42 -5.02 -7.93
CA VAL A 297 30.96 -4.79 -9.31
C VAL A 297 32.03 -5.36 -10.24
N LEU A 298 31.69 -6.42 -10.97
CA LEU A 298 32.62 -7.18 -11.82
C LEU A 298 32.87 -6.49 -13.15
N GLY A 299 31.92 -5.70 -13.62
CA GLY A 299 31.98 -4.99 -14.89
C GLY A 299 30.61 -4.46 -15.29
N GLY A 300 30.49 -3.98 -16.51
CA GLY A 300 29.24 -3.43 -17.01
C GLY A 300 29.36 -2.77 -18.37
N HIS A 301 28.33 -2.04 -18.76
CA HIS A 301 28.26 -1.27 -19.99
C HIS A 301 27.64 0.11 -19.74
N THR A 302 28.22 1.16 -20.33
CA THR A 302 27.68 2.53 -20.21
C THR A 302 27.51 3.15 -21.59
N GLN A 303 26.28 3.61 -21.87
CA GLN A 303 25.92 4.33 -23.07
C GLN A 303 25.49 5.75 -22.72
N LEU A 304 26.11 6.75 -23.38
CA LEU A 304 25.81 8.17 -23.19
C LEU A 304 24.99 8.73 -24.37
N GLY A 305 24.26 9.82 -24.12
CA GLY A 305 23.43 10.47 -25.13
C GLY A 305 22.11 9.75 -25.41
N VAL A 306 21.64 8.92 -24.47
CA VAL A 306 20.41 8.13 -24.57
C VAL A 306 19.46 8.41 -23.40
N PRO A 307 18.17 8.05 -23.49
CA PRO A 307 17.27 8.09 -22.34
C PRO A 307 17.80 7.30 -21.14
N ALA A 308 17.38 7.70 -19.93
CA ALA A 308 17.83 7.08 -18.71
C ALA A 308 17.37 5.61 -18.63
N ALA A 309 18.33 4.71 -18.44
CA ALA A 309 18.08 3.29 -18.26
C ALA A 309 19.10 2.70 -17.29
N LEU A 310 18.67 1.76 -16.46
CA LEU A 310 19.56 1.06 -15.53
C LEU A 310 19.06 -0.37 -15.38
N SER A 311 19.96 -1.32 -15.58
CA SER A 311 19.74 -2.72 -15.23
C SER A 311 20.98 -3.28 -14.56
N VAL A 312 20.77 -4.16 -13.59
CA VAL A 312 21.86 -4.85 -12.90
C VAL A 312 21.54 -6.34 -12.92
N THR A 313 22.55 -7.14 -13.24
CA THR A 313 22.54 -8.60 -13.05
C THR A 313 23.40 -8.91 -11.84
N ALA A 314 22.84 -9.66 -10.90
CA ALA A 314 23.61 -10.23 -9.80
C ALA A 314 23.84 -11.72 -9.99
N LEU A 315 25.05 -12.13 -9.63
CA LEU A 315 25.42 -13.52 -9.54
C LEU A 315 25.58 -13.86 -8.06
N GLY A 316 24.97 -14.98 -7.65
CA GLY A 316 25.11 -15.57 -6.33
C GLY A 316 25.53 -17.03 -6.41
N ARG A 317 25.86 -17.62 -5.27
CA ARG A 317 26.24 -19.02 -5.15
C ARG A 317 25.49 -19.71 -4.02
N THR A 318 24.95 -20.90 -4.29
CA THR A 318 24.39 -21.83 -3.28
C THR A 318 24.35 -23.25 -3.81
N ASN A 319 24.50 -24.22 -2.92
CA ASN A 319 24.28 -25.64 -3.22
C ASN A 319 22.83 -26.08 -2.93
N HIS A 320 22.04 -25.20 -2.30
CA HIS A 320 20.69 -25.49 -1.82
C HIS A 320 19.80 -24.29 -2.15
N PRO A 321 19.46 -24.07 -3.43
CA PRO A 321 18.53 -23.01 -3.79
C PRO A 321 17.17 -23.25 -3.13
N VAL A 322 16.59 -22.18 -2.58
CA VAL A 322 15.23 -22.20 -2.03
C VAL A 322 14.26 -21.77 -3.13
N PRO A 323 13.23 -22.56 -3.45
CA PRO A 323 12.26 -22.20 -4.49
C PRO A 323 11.22 -21.21 -3.95
N GLY A 324 10.64 -20.38 -4.81
CA GLY A 324 9.49 -19.54 -4.51
C GLY A 324 8.17 -20.32 -4.51
N GLY A 325 8.15 -21.54 -5.08
CA GLY A 325 6.96 -22.38 -5.24
C GLY A 325 6.92 -23.66 -4.37
N GLY A 326 7.76 -23.79 -3.35
CA GLY A 326 7.79 -25.01 -2.51
C GLY A 326 6.71 -25.10 -1.40
N GLY A 327 5.77 -24.16 -1.36
CA GLY A 327 4.70 -24.11 -0.36
C GLY A 327 3.61 -25.18 -0.58
N ARG A 328 2.84 -25.47 0.47
CA ARG A 328 1.69 -26.40 0.42
C ARG A 328 0.55 -25.87 1.27
N PRO A 329 -0.71 -26.28 1.02
CA PRO A 329 -1.82 -25.99 1.93
C PRO A 329 -1.48 -26.46 3.36
N GLY A 330 -1.76 -25.63 4.36
CA GLY A 330 -1.41 -25.84 5.76
C GLY A 330 -0.06 -25.26 6.19
N HIS A 331 0.78 -24.81 5.24
CA HIS A 331 2.03 -24.12 5.58
C HIS A 331 1.74 -22.73 6.17
N SER A 332 2.44 -22.40 7.26
CA SER A 332 2.42 -21.06 7.84
C SER A 332 3.18 -20.08 6.95
N VAL A 333 2.60 -18.91 6.72
CA VAL A 333 3.24 -17.79 6.02
C VAL A 333 3.83 -16.82 7.05
N ARG A 334 5.11 -16.52 6.89
CA ARG A 334 5.84 -15.54 7.70
C ARG A 334 6.32 -14.39 6.84
N LEU A 335 6.04 -13.17 7.28
CA LEU A 335 6.71 -11.96 6.82
C LEU A 335 7.89 -11.66 7.76
N THR A 336 9.08 -11.52 7.19
CA THR A 336 10.27 -11.01 7.89
C THR A 336 10.70 -9.72 7.22
N ALA A 337 10.56 -8.58 7.89
CA ALA A 337 10.81 -7.26 7.31
C ALA A 337 11.69 -6.39 8.22
N ASP A 338 12.56 -5.59 7.63
CA ASP A 338 13.30 -4.58 8.38
C ASP A 338 12.44 -3.33 8.60
N LEU A 339 11.93 -3.20 9.83
CA LEU A 339 11.05 -2.11 10.23
C LEU A 339 11.82 -0.84 10.64
N GLY A 340 13.14 -0.92 10.81
CA GLY A 340 13.95 0.24 11.20
C GLY A 340 14.36 1.02 9.97
N GLY A 341 13.59 2.06 9.65
CA GLY A 341 13.80 2.87 8.46
C GLY A 341 12.82 4.02 8.40
N GLY A 342 12.62 4.55 7.20
CA GLY A 342 11.66 5.63 6.95
C GLY A 342 11.21 5.66 5.50
N TRP A 343 10.14 6.41 5.24
CA TRP A 343 9.75 6.72 3.88
C TRP A 343 10.85 7.50 3.17
N ARG A 344 11.26 7.02 1.99
CA ARG A 344 12.17 7.77 1.13
C ARG A 344 11.52 9.09 0.71
N THR A 345 12.25 10.20 0.82
CA THR A 345 11.77 11.53 0.41
C THR A 345 11.29 11.51 -1.03
N GLY A 346 10.04 11.92 -1.27
CA GLY A 346 9.40 11.88 -2.60
C GLY A 346 8.72 10.55 -2.97
N TYR A 347 8.84 9.52 -2.12
CA TYR A 347 8.29 8.18 -2.35
C TYR A 347 7.44 7.67 -1.17
N ARG A 348 6.85 8.57 -0.37
CA ARG A 348 5.95 8.21 0.74
C ARG A 348 4.84 7.26 0.27
N GLY A 349 4.61 6.19 1.04
CA GLY A 349 3.63 5.16 0.72
C GLY A 349 4.08 4.16 -0.36
N ARG A 350 5.24 4.36 -0.97
CA ARG A 350 5.75 3.52 -2.07
C ARG A 350 7.10 2.86 -1.77
N GLN A 351 8.04 3.56 -1.13
CA GLN A 351 9.36 3.02 -0.86
C GLN A 351 9.83 3.35 0.55
N TRP A 352 10.06 2.30 1.32
CA TRP A 352 10.65 2.35 2.65
C TRP A 352 12.15 2.10 2.54
N ASP A 353 12.95 3.02 3.05
CA ASP A 353 14.40 2.85 3.12
C ASP A 353 14.78 2.26 4.47
N SER A 354 14.99 0.95 4.49
CA SER A 354 15.52 0.22 5.64
C SER A 354 17.04 -0.03 5.55
N SER A 355 17.72 0.41 4.49
CA SER A 355 19.05 -0.14 4.13
C SER A 355 20.19 0.88 4.16
N THR A 356 19.95 2.15 3.80
CA THR A 356 21.04 3.14 3.62
C THR A 356 21.81 3.49 4.88
N HIS A 357 21.20 3.27 6.04
CA HIS A 357 21.76 3.60 7.36
C HIS A 357 22.25 2.35 8.11
N ARG A 358 22.13 1.15 7.52
CA ARG A 358 22.53 -0.12 8.14
C ARG A 358 24.02 -0.35 8.03
N ARG A 359 24.58 -1.05 9.02
CA ARG A 359 25.96 -1.51 8.94
C ARG A 359 26.07 -2.74 8.05
N THR A 360 27.25 -2.98 7.50
CA THR A 360 27.52 -4.13 6.62
C THR A 360 27.26 -5.48 7.30
N ASP A 361 27.56 -5.62 8.60
CA ASP A 361 27.28 -6.85 9.36
C ASP A 361 25.77 -7.12 9.48
N GLU A 362 24.97 -6.07 9.67
CA GLU A 362 23.51 -6.15 9.73
C GLU A 362 22.92 -6.53 8.36
N LEU A 363 23.39 -5.89 7.29
CA LEU A 363 22.96 -6.20 5.92
C LEU A 363 23.28 -7.66 5.54
N ARG A 364 24.45 -8.18 5.95
CA ARG A 364 24.81 -9.59 5.73
C ARG A 364 23.95 -10.56 6.54
N ALA A 365 23.57 -10.21 7.77
CA ALA A 365 22.65 -11.02 8.56
C ALA A 365 21.26 -11.08 7.91
N LEU A 366 20.78 -9.97 7.36
CA LEU A 366 19.52 -9.90 6.60
C LEU A 366 19.58 -10.82 5.37
N THR A 367 20.59 -10.66 4.51
CA THR A 367 20.68 -11.38 3.23
C THR A 367 21.03 -12.87 3.38
N GLY A 368 21.66 -13.26 4.48
CA GLY A 368 21.96 -14.66 4.80
C GLY A 368 20.80 -15.44 5.46
N ALA A 369 19.71 -14.78 5.85
CA ALA A 369 18.71 -15.36 6.73
C ALA A 369 17.95 -16.55 6.11
N VAL A 370 17.59 -16.44 4.82
CA VAL A 370 16.88 -17.52 4.10
C VAL A 370 17.78 -18.73 3.93
N ALA A 371 19.05 -18.53 3.58
CA ALA A 371 20.03 -19.61 3.45
C ALA A 371 20.24 -20.38 4.76
N ALA A 372 20.14 -19.68 5.90
CA ALA A 372 20.24 -20.29 7.23
C ALA A 372 18.99 -21.08 7.63
N ALA A 373 17.79 -20.55 7.34
CA ALA A 373 16.53 -21.16 7.72
C ALA A 373 16.07 -22.28 6.78
N ARG A 374 16.35 -22.15 5.47
CA ARG A 374 15.93 -23.06 4.39
C ARG A 374 14.43 -23.42 4.44
N PRO A 375 13.53 -22.42 4.36
CA PRO A 375 12.10 -22.68 4.35
C PRO A 375 11.70 -23.46 3.10
N ALA A 376 10.50 -24.05 3.11
CA ALA A 376 9.97 -24.75 1.95
C ALA A 376 9.78 -23.80 0.75
N ALA A 377 9.35 -22.56 0.98
CA ALA A 377 9.36 -21.50 -0.02
C ALA A 377 9.82 -20.15 0.53
N ALA A 378 10.44 -19.33 -0.32
CA ALA A 378 10.79 -17.95 -0.02
C ALA A 378 10.61 -17.04 -1.24
N LYS A 379 10.12 -15.82 -1.02
CA LYS A 379 10.12 -14.75 -2.03
C LYS A 379 10.51 -13.39 -1.45
N ASP A 380 11.23 -12.61 -2.22
CA ASP A 380 11.53 -11.22 -1.92
C ASP A 380 10.27 -10.33 -2.10
N VAL A 381 10.10 -9.31 -1.25
CA VAL A 381 8.98 -8.36 -1.42
C VAL A 381 9.38 -7.23 -2.37
N SER A 382 8.94 -7.36 -3.62
CA SER A 382 9.17 -6.40 -4.71
C SER A 382 8.01 -5.39 -4.89
N MET A 383 7.95 -4.75 -6.06
CA MET A 383 7.00 -3.68 -6.40
C MET A 383 5.51 -4.11 -6.42
N ALA A 384 5.23 -5.41 -6.38
CA ALA A 384 3.87 -5.91 -6.16
C ALA A 384 3.36 -5.61 -4.73
N GLY A 385 4.27 -5.25 -3.81
CA GLY A 385 4.00 -5.07 -2.39
C GLY A 385 3.88 -6.41 -1.67
N ILE A 386 3.76 -6.39 -0.35
CA ILE A 386 3.70 -7.59 0.50
C ILE A 386 2.59 -8.53 0.04
N ALA A 387 1.36 -8.02 -0.11
CA ALA A 387 0.23 -8.86 -0.47
C ALA A 387 0.30 -9.36 -1.92
N GLY A 388 0.84 -8.56 -2.84
CA GLY A 388 1.05 -8.98 -4.23
C GLY A 388 2.13 -10.06 -4.35
N THR A 389 3.27 -9.90 -3.68
CA THR A 389 4.33 -10.92 -3.61
C THR A 389 3.83 -12.20 -2.96
N LEU A 390 3.02 -12.12 -1.90
CA LEU A 390 2.41 -13.30 -1.30
C LEU A 390 1.55 -14.06 -2.32
N GLY A 391 0.82 -13.35 -3.18
CA GLY A 391 0.09 -13.96 -4.28
C GLY A 391 1.00 -14.62 -5.32
N MET A 392 2.19 -14.07 -5.58
CA MET A 392 3.20 -14.71 -6.44
C MET A 392 3.74 -16.02 -5.81
N LEU A 393 4.04 -16.01 -4.51
CA LEU A 393 4.49 -17.20 -3.77
C LEU A 393 3.39 -18.28 -3.78
N ALA A 394 2.14 -17.88 -3.51
CA ALA A 394 1.00 -18.77 -3.51
C ALA A 394 0.74 -19.35 -4.91
N GLU A 395 0.78 -18.53 -5.96
CA GLU A 395 0.64 -18.97 -7.35
C GLU A 395 1.71 -20.00 -7.73
N ALA A 396 2.99 -19.70 -7.46
CA ALA A 396 4.10 -20.61 -7.73
C ALA A 396 3.96 -21.93 -6.96
N SER A 397 3.37 -21.88 -5.76
CA SER A 397 3.08 -23.04 -4.91
C SER A 397 1.77 -23.76 -5.25
N GLY A 398 1.00 -23.29 -6.24
CA GLY A 398 -0.32 -23.85 -6.58
C GLY A 398 -1.37 -23.71 -5.46
N CYS A 399 -1.25 -22.66 -4.65
CA CYS A 399 -2.07 -22.42 -3.46
C CYS A 399 -2.81 -21.06 -3.54
N ARG A 400 -3.74 -20.88 -2.61
CA ARG A 400 -4.20 -19.57 -2.14
C ARG A 400 -3.40 -19.17 -0.91
N ALA A 401 -3.32 -17.88 -0.61
CA ALA A 401 -2.84 -17.41 0.69
C ALA A 401 -3.94 -16.66 1.46
N VAL A 402 -3.93 -16.80 2.77
CA VAL A 402 -4.71 -15.97 3.71
C VAL A 402 -3.74 -15.24 4.62
N LEU A 403 -3.81 -13.92 4.63
CA LEU A 403 -3.01 -13.05 5.49
C LEU A 403 -3.88 -12.54 6.65
N ASP A 404 -3.48 -12.81 7.89
CA ASP A 404 -4.05 -12.15 9.06
C ASP A 404 -3.49 -10.72 9.15
N VAL A 405 -4.35 -9.74 8.88
CA VAL A 405 -3.95 -8.33 8.80
C VAL A 405 -3.42 -7.81 10.13
N ALA A 406 -3.96 -8.29 11.27
CA ALA A 406 -3.55 -7.83 12.59
C ALA A 406 -2.19 -8.40 13.02
N ALA A 407 -1.78 -9.54 12.44
CA ALA A 407 -0.52 -10.20 12.72
C ALA A 407 0.66 -9.68 11.87
N VAL A 408 0.40 -8.85 10.84
CA VAL A 408 1.45 -8.32 9.95
C VAL A 408 2.41 -7.38 10.73
N PRO A 409 3.72 -7.68 10.78
CA PRO A 409 4.69 -6.80 11.41
C PRO A 409 4.83 -5.53 10.57
N ARG A 410 4.68 -4.36 11.20
CA ARG A 410 4.61 -3.04 10.53
C ARG A 410 5.23 -1.94 11.39
N PRO A 411 5.88 -0.92 10.80
CA PRO A 411 6.29 0.27 11.56
C PRO A 411 5.05 1.02 12.08
N ARG A 412 5.00 1.35 13.38
CA ARG A 412 3.78 1.83 14.06
C ARG A 412 3.05 2.97 13.35
N ALA A 413 3.77 3.96 12.81
CA ALA A 413 3.19 5.18 12.22
C ALA A 413 2.86 5.08 10.71
N VAL A 414 2.99 3.90 10.10
CA VAL A 414 2.80 3.67 8.65
C VAL A 414 1.40 3.12 8.40
N PRO A 415 0.53 3.74 7.58
CA PRO A 415 -0.79 3.18 7.29
C PRO A 415 -0.71 1.74 6.77
N MET A 416 -1.63 0.86 7.20
CA MET A 416 -1.57 -0.56 6.85
C MET A 416 -1.62 -0.78 5.34
N GLY A 417 -2.51 -0.10 4.62
CA GLY A 417 -2.57 -0.23 3.18
C GLY A 417 -1.29 0.22 2.48
N ASP A 418 -0.63 1.27 2.97
CA ASP A 418 0.65 1.71 2.42
C ASP A 418 1.74 0.67 2.65
N TRP A 419 1.77 0.06 3.83
CA TRP A 419 2.73 -1.01 4.14
C TRP A 419 2.54 -2.22 3.24
N LEU A 420 1.30 -2.71 3.09
CA LEU A 420 1.00 -3.87 2.24
C LEU A 420 1.27 -3.63 0.75
N THR A 421 1.37 -2.38 0.32
CA THR A 421 1.63 -2.00 -1.07
C THR A 421 2.99 -1.33 -1.31
N CYS A 422 3.83 -1.11 -0.30
CA CYS A 422 5.14 -0.49 -0.56
C CYS A 422 6.20 -1.52 -0.93
N PHE A 423 7.30 -1.05 -1.52
CA PHE A 423 8.58 -1.74 -1.48
C PHE A 423 9.24 -1.46 -0.11
N PRO A 424 9.45 -2.48 0.75
CA PRO A 424 9.85 -2.30 2.14
C PRO A 424 11.37 -2.15 2.35
N GLY A 425 12.17 -2.12 1.28
CA GLY A 425 13.62 -2.15 1.36
C GLY A 425 14.13 -3.58 1.53
N PHE A 426 14.03 -4.14 2.73
CA PHE A 426 14.25 -5.57 2.97
C PHE A 426 12.99 -6.19 3.57
N ALA A 427 12.37 -7.11 2.85
CA ALA A 427 11.43 -8.06 3.43
C ALA A 427 11.39 -9.36 2.62
N MET A 428 11.16 -10.46 3.34
CA MET A 428 11.03 -11.81 2.81
C MET A 428 9.71 -12.41 3.25
N LEU A 429 8.97 -12.96 2.31
CA LEU A 429 7.84 -13.85 2.58
C LEU A 429 8.34 -15.29 2.50
N THR A 430 8.02 -16.07 3.52
CA THR A 430 8.42 -17.48 3.60
C THR A 430 7.23 -18.33 3.96
N ALA A 431 7.17 -19.54 3.41
CA ALA A 431 6.15 -20.53 3.74
C ALA A 431 6.80 -21.85 4.11
N ASP A 432 6.35 -22.45 5.23
CA ASP A 432 6.89 -23.71 5.74
C ASP A 432 5.91 -24.37 6.71
N GLU A 433 6.23 -25.58 7.17
CA GLU A 433 5.46 -26.29 8.19
C GLU A 433 5.25 -25.42 9.45
N PRO A 434 4.07 -25.48 10.09
CA PRO A 434 3.82 -24.78 11.34
C PRO A 434 4.88 -25.11 12.41
N GLY A 435 5.41 -24.08 13.08
CA GLY A 435 6.46 -24.23 14.08
C GLY A 435 7.89 -24.27 13.54
N SER A 436 8.07 -24.04 12.22
CA SER A 436 9.39 -23.89 11.60
C SER A 436 10.22 -22.75 12.23
N VAL A 437 11.55 -22.90 12.12
CA VAL A 437 12.51 -21.97 12.72
C VAL A 437 12.38 -20.60 12.06
N PRO A 438 12.22 -19.51 12.84
CA PRO A 438 12.21 -18.15 12.30
C PRO A 438 13.53 -17.81 11.59
N LEU A 439 13.45 -16.95 10.58
CA LEU A 439 14.63 -16.43 9.89
C LEU A 439 15.54 -15.66 10.88
N PRO A 440 16.84 -15.99 10.99
CA PRO A 440 17.78 -15.28 11.85
C PRO A 440 18.25 -13.97 11.19
N ALA A 441 17.31 -13.10 10.83
CA ALA A 441 17.51 -11.92 9.99
C ALA A 441 17.99 -10.67 10.76
N GLY A 442 18.84 -10.85 11.79
CA GLY A 442 19.45 -9.75 12.55
C GLY A 442 18.44 -8.68 13.02
N PRO A 443 18.50 -7.44 12.47
CA PRO A 443 17.63 -6.33 12.90
C PRO A 443 16.18 -6.43 12.40
N ALA A 444 15.86 -7.35 11.48
CA ALA A 444 14.50 -7.49 10.96
C ALA A 444 13.56 -8.12 11.99
N THR A 445 12.28 -7.79 11.86
CA THR A 445 11.19 -8.37 12.65
C THR A 445 10.44 -9.39 11.82
N GLY A 446 10.30 -10.60 12.34
CA GLY A 446 9.56 -11.68 11.68
C GLY A 446 8.34 -12.12 12.49
N ALA A 447 7.19 -12.28 11.83
CA ALA A 447 5.99 -12.85 12.44
C ALA A 447 5.27 -13.78 11.48
N VAL A 448 4.70 -14.87 12.02
CA VAL A 448 3.73 -15.67 11.29
C VAL A 448 2.47 -14.82 11.17
N CYS A 449 2.05 -14.55 9.94
CA CYS A 449 0.95 -13.63 9.67
C CYS A 449 -0.01 -14.18 8.61
N GLY A 450 0.04 -15.47 8.32
CA GLY A 450 -0.86 -16.08 7.36
C GLY A 450 -0.64 -17.57 7.20
N GLU A 451 -1.32 -18.13 6.21
CA GLU A 451 -1.30 -19.54 5.88
C GLU A 451 -1.53 -19.71 4.37
N LEU A 452 -0.94 -20.75 3.78
CA LEU A 452 -1.31 -21.23 2.46
C LEU A 452 -2.50 -22.18 2.56
N THR A 453 -3.51 -21.99 1.72
CA THR A 453 -4.73 -22.80 1.67
C THR A 453 -4.96 -23.34 0.26
N GLU A 454 -5.94 -24.23 0.10
CA GLU A 454 -6.39 -24.63 -1.23
C GLU A 454 -7.01 -23.44 -1.98
N GLY A 455 -6.87 -23.42 -3.32
CA GLY A 455 -7.43 -22.41 -4.20
C GLY A 455 -6.36 -21.52 -4.87
N GLN A 456 -6.74 -20.29 -5.20
CA GLN A 456 -5.84 -19.27 -5.78
C GLN A 456 -6.12 -17.89 -5.18
N GLY A 457 -5.16 -16.97 -5.36
CA GLY A 457 -5.29 -15.57 -4.92
C GLY A 457 -4.85 -15.33 -3.48
N VAL A 458 -5.23 -14.17 -2.95
CA VAL A 458 -4.84 -13.69 -1.61
C VAL A 458 -6.07 -13.13 -0.90
N GLY A 459 -6.39 -13.71 0.25
CA GLY A 459 -7.38 -13.21 1.20
C GLY A 459 -6.75 -12.44 2.35
N LEU A 460 -7.48 -11.46 2.88
CA LEU A 460 -7.17 -10.76 4.13
C LEU A 460 -8.17 -11.22 5.18
N CYS A 461 -7.68 -11.89 6.23
CA CYS A 461 -8.45 -12.26 7.40
C CYS A 461 -8.48 -11.09 8.39
N TRP A 462 -9.68 -10.73 8.81
CA TRP A 462 -9.94 -9.63 9.74
C TRP A 462 -10.26 -10.15 11.15
N PRO A 463 -10.12 -9.33 12.20
CA PRO A 463 -10.41 -9.73 13.58
C PRO A 463 -11.83 -10.27 13.84
N ASP A 464 -12.80 -9.93 12.97
CA ASP A 464 -14.17 -10.46 13.04
C ASP A 464 -14.34 -11.83 12.36
N GLY A 465 -13.25 -12.43 11.88
CA GLY A 465 -13.23 -13.72 11.18
C GLY A 465 -13.63 -13.63 9.72
N GLU A 466 -13.98 -12.45 9.20
CA GLU A 466 -14.30 -12.29 7.79
C GLU A 466 -13.01 -12.30 6.94
N ILE A 467 -13.07 -12.93 5.76
CA ILE A 467 -11.98 -12.91 4.78
C ILE A 467 -12.43 -12.11 3.56
N THR A 468 -11.69 -11.05 3.23
CA THR A 468 -11.90 -10.27 1.99
C THR A 468 -10.82 -10.56 0.98
N ASP A 469 -11.15 -10.67 -0.30
CA ASP A 469 -10.14 -10.87 -1.34
C ASP A 469 -9.34 -9.59 -1.62
N ALA A 470 -8.01 -9.67 -1.46
CA ALA A 470 -7.07 -8.64 -1.89
C ALA A 470 -6.61 -8.85 -3.34
N VAL A 471 -6.47 -10.12 -3.75
CA VAL A 471 -6.23 -10.53 -5.14
C VAL A 471 -7.09 -11.77 -5.40
N ALA A 472 -7.98 -11.71 -6.39
CA ALA A 472 -8.95 -12.78 -6.62
C ALA A 472 -8.40 -13.96 -7.45
N SER A 473 -7.26 -13.80 -8.11
CA SER A 473 -6.67 -14.79 -9.02
C SER A 473 -5.15 -14.82 -8.92
N THR A 474 -4.51 -15.48 -9.89
CA THR A 474 -3.06 -15.42 -10.09
C THR A 474 -2.56 -13.99 -10.28
N VAL A 475 -1.32 -13.73 -9.84
CA VAL A 475 -0.68 -12.40 -9.89
C VAL A 475 0.11 -12.24 -11.18
N THR A 476 0.88 -13.27 -11.55
CA THR A 476 1.79 -13.25 -12.71
C THR A 476 1.19 -13.92 -13.94
N GLY A 477 0.38 -14.95 -13.73
CA GLY A 477 -0.13 -15.81 -14.80
C GLY A 477 0.92 -16.81 -15.34
N MET A 478 2.04 -17.00 -14.63
CA MET A 478 3.07 -17.98 -14.99
C MET A 478 2.74 -19.40 -14.49
N GLY A 479 1.85 -19.50 -13.49
CA GLY A 479 1.41 -20.79 -12.94
C GLY A 479 2.36 -21.34 -11.89
N THR A 480 2.25 -22.64 -11.64
CA THR A 480 3.06 -23.38 -10.65
C THR A 480 4.49 -23.55 -11.14
N ALA A 481 5.47 -23.41 -10.24
CA ALA A 481 6.89 -23.46 -10.57
C ALA A 481 7.44 -24.86 -10.85
#